data_AF-A0A9P1KB19-F1
#
_entry.id   AF-A0A9P1KB19-F1
#
_cell.length_a   1.000
_cell.length_b   1.000
_cell.length_c   1.000
_cell.angle_alpha   90.00
_cell.angle_beta   90.00
_cell.angle_gamma   90.00
#
_symmetry.space_group_name_H-M   'P 1'
#
loop_
_entity.id
_entity.type
_entity.pdbx_description
1 polymer ?
#
loop_
_entity_poly.entity_id
_entity_poly.type
_entity_poly.pdbx_seq_one_letter_code
_entity_poly.pdbx_strand_id
1 'polypeptide(L)'
;MIDKAGAEAIAVVARFPDDEGSVALSQYRQGQGVDPLAGAEAIISHLIVRHFRIPCAHAPALLPLPLDPHLSPRSAAEEIGYTFLPCVLAGLSRAPQYVQSRLTAPDSIWANQVDAVVVPETACGGSAILSFANSAKLMITVAENRTTMATPPEAIGIKTVPVKSYLEAIGVLVTWRQGVNHQALRPNLTTLNRLHTP
;
A
#
# COMPACT_ATOMS: atom_id res chain seq x y z
N MET A 1 -9.33 28.69 3.79
CA MET A 1 -10.44 28.25 4.67
C MET A 1 -9.91 27.22 5.66
N ILE A 2 -9.17 26.20 5.20
CA ILE A 2 -8.49 25.21 6.05
C ILE A 2 -7.43 25.85 6.97
N ASP A 3 -6.50 26.63 6.41
CA ASP A 3 -5.47 27.31 7.23
C ASP A 3 -6.07 28.30 8.24
N LYS A 4 -7.20 28.92 7.89
CA LYS A 4 -7.92 29.84 8.79
C LYS A 4 -8.62 29.10 9.93
N ALA A 5 -9.01 27.84 9.70
CA ALA A 5 -9.65 26.99 10.70
C ALA A 5 -8.62 26.23 11.57
N GLY A 6 -7.33 26.25 11.22
CA GLY A 6 -6.28 25.53 11.95
C GLY A 6 -6.42 24.01 11.86
N ALA A 7 -7.04 23.49 10.79
CA ALA A 7 -7.24 22.05 10.64
C ALA A 7 -5.92 21.34 10.28
N GLU A 8 -5.56 20.32 11.06
CA GLU A 8 -4.34 19.52 10.90
C GLU A 8 -4.59 18.18 10.20
N ALA A 9 -5.84 17.88 9.85
CA ALA A 9 -6.26 16.68 9.14
C ALA A 9 -7.64 16.88 8.49
N ILE A 10 -7.96 16.08 7.47
CA ILE A 10 -9.24 16.14 6.74
C ILE A 10 -9.89 14.76 6.72
N ALA A 11 -11.13 14.68 7.20
CA ALA A 11 -12.00 13.53 6.99
C ALA A 11 -12.93 13.83 5.79
N VAL A 12 -12.95 12.93 4.81
CA VAL A 12 -13.87 13.02 3.66
C VAL A 12 -14.94 11.96 3.82
N VAL A 13 -16.20 12.39 3.75
CA VAL A 13 -17.33 11.48 3.64
C VAL A 13 -17.87 11.56 2.22
N ALA A 14 -17.77 10.47 1.47
CA ALA A 14 -18.18 10.43 0.07
C ALA A 14 -19.49 9.65 -0.09
N ARG A 15 -20.50 10.30 -0.68
CA ARG A 15 -21.76 9.66 -1.06
C ARG A 15 -21.73 9.36 -2.55
N PHE A 16 -21.62 8.08 -2.89
CA PHE A 16 -21.85 7.59 -4.25
C PHE A 16 -23.27 7.02 -4.34
N PRO A 17 -23.88 6.94 -5.54
CA PRO A 17 -25.13 6.20 -5.73
C PRO A 17 -24.99 4.75 -5.24
N ASP A 18 -26.01 4.22 -4.59
CA ASP A 18 -26.04 2.79 -4.23
C ASP A 18 -26.12 1.95 -5.51
N ASP A 19 -25.30 0.91 -5.59
CA ASP A 19 -25.20 0.01 -6.75
C ASP A 19 -25.53 -1.44 -6.37
N GLU A 20 -26.51 -1.62 -5.47
CA GLU A 20 -26.92 -2.95 -5.01
C GLU A 20 -27.24 -3.88 -6.20
N GLY A 21 -26.65 -5.08 -6.18
CA GLY A 21 -26.82 -6.07 -7.24
C GLY A 21 -25.92 -5.86 -8.47
N SER A 22 -25.00 -4.88 -8.46
CA SER A 22 -24.00 -4.75 -9.52
C SER A 22 -23.06 -5.96 -9.54
N VAL A 23 -22.59 -6.32 -10.74
CA VAL A 23 -21.59 -7.40 -10.92
C VAL A 23 -20.29 -7.05 -10.19
N ALA A 24 -19.90 -5.76 -10.20
CA ALA A 24 -18.70 -5.28 -9.53
C ALA A 24 -18.78 -5.48 -8.01
N LEU A 25 -19.89 -5.08 -7.39
CA LEU A 25 -20.14 -5.25 -5.96
C LEU A 25 -20.15 -6.74 -5.57
N SER A 26 -20.82 -7.58 -6.38
CA SER A 26 -20.84 -9.03 -6.15
C SER A 26 -19.44 -9.65 -6.22
N GLN A 27 -18.67 -9.32 -7.26
CA GLN A 27 -17.29 -9.80 -7.40
C GLN A 27 -16.40 -9.32 -6.25
N TYR A 28 -16.56 -8.07 -5.82
CA TYR A 28 -15.83 -7.51 -4.70
C TYR A 28 -16.14 -8.24 -3.38
N ARG A 29 -17.42 -8.41 -3.04
CA ARG A 29 -17.87 -9.15 -1.82
C ARG A 29 -17.42 -10.62 -1.82
N GLN A 30 -17.21 -11.20 -3.01
CA GLN A 30 -16.68 -12.55 -3.19
C GLN A 30 -15.14 -12.59 -3.28
N GLY A 31 -14.46 -11.46 -3.09
CA GLY A 31 -13.00 -11.35 -3.07
C GLY A 31 -12.33 -11.57 -4.43
N GLN A 32 -13.12 -11.49 -5.51
CA GLN A 32 -12.72 -11.69 -6.90
C GLN A 32 -12.61 -10.37 -7.69
N GLY A 33 -13.20 -9.30 -7.17
CA GLY A 33 -13.24 -7.96 -7.78
C GLY A 33 -12.43 -6.92 -7.00
N VAL A 34 -12.36 -5.72 -7.58
CA VAL A 34 -11.84 -4.52 -6.92
C VAL A 34 -12.99 -3.77 -6.23
N ASP A 35 -12.66 -2.89 -5.29
CA ASP A 35 -13.61 -1.94 -4.73
C ASP A 35 -13.65 -0.66 -5.60
N PRO A 36 -14.71 -0.44 -6.38
CA PRO A 36 -14.84 0.77 -7.19
C PRO A 36 -15.02 2.04 -6.35
N LEU A 37 -15.65 1.95 -5.18
CA LEU A 37 -15.89 3.09 -4.31
C LEU A 37 -14.59 3.52 -3.64
N ALA A 38 -13.87 2.59 -3.01
CA ALA A 38 -12.57 2.90 -2.42
C ALA A 38 -11.57 3.39 -3.48
N GLY A 39 -11.67 2.92 -4.72
CA GLY A 39 -10.90 3.44 -5.85
C GLY A 39 -11.15 4.94 -6.10
N ALA A 40 -12.41 5.37 -6.14
CA ALA A 40 -12.78 6.78 -6.31
C ALA A 40 -12.38 7.62 -5.09
N GLU A 41 -12.60 7.11 -3.88
CA GLU A 41 -12.21 7.78 -2.63
C GLU A 41 -10.70 7.94 -2.48
N ALA A 42 -9.92 6.96 -2.92
CA ALA A 42 -8.46 7.03 -2.96
C ALA A 42 -7.97 8.16 -3.87
N ILE A 43 -8.63 8.38 -5.02
CA ILE A 43 -8.31 9.51 -5.91
C ILE A 43 -8.64 10.85 -5.23
N ILE A 44 -9.82 10.97 -4.63
CA ILE A 44 -10.27 12.21 -3.95
C ILE A 44 -9.31 12.56 -2.81
N SER A 45 -9.08 11.61 -1.89
CA SER A 45 -8.19 11.80 -0.74
C SER A 45 -6.75 12.08 -1.17
N HIS A 46 -6.24 11.41 -2.22
CA HIS A 46 -4.94 11.72 -2.80
C HIS A 46 -4.83 13.17 -3.29
N LEU A 47 -5.83 13.67 -4.03
CA LEU A 47 -5.83 15.05 -4.53
C LEU A 47 -5.87 16.08 -3.39
N ILE A 48 -6.63 15.78 -2.33
CA ILE A 48 -6.71 16.61 -1.11
C ILE A 48 -5.35 16.66 -0.41
N VAL A 49 -4.73 15.51 -0.15
CA VAL A 49 -3.38 15.45 0.46
C VAL A 49 -2.36 16.18 -0.40
N ARG A 50 -2.41 15.99 -1.72
CA ARG A 50 -1.49 16.64 -2.65
C ARG A 50 -1.62 18.17 -2.62
N HIS A 51 -2.85 18.68 -2.48
CA HIS A 51 -3.13 20.12 -2.48
C HIS A 51 -2.84 20.77 -1.13
N PHE A 52 -3.38 20.22 -0.04
CA PHE A 52 -3.30 20.83 1.29
C PHE A 52 -2.10 20.37 2.12
N ARG A 53 -1.46 19.25 1.75
CA ARG A 53 -0.31 18.65 2.47
C ARG A 53 -0.57 18.38 3.95
N ILE A 54 -1.81 18.04 4.28
CA ILE A 54 -2.19 17.52 5.60
C ILE A 54 -2.83 16.13 5.43
N PRO A 55 -2.78 15.27 6.45
CA PRO A 55 -3.40 13.95 6.42
C PRO A 55 -4.86 13.99 5.98
N CYS A 56 -5.24 13.05 5.13
CA CYS A 56 -6.62 12.86 4.71
C CYS A 56 -6.97 11.37 4.79
N ALA A 57 -8.17 11.08 5.25
CA ALA A 57 -8.77 9.75 5.16
C ALA A 57 -10.23 9.88 4.71
N HIS A 58 -10.77 8.80 4.17
CA HIS A 58 -12.09 8.77 3.55
C HIS A 58 -12.97 7.69 4.18
N ALA A 59 -14.27 7.96 4.19
CA ALA A 59 -15.32 7.07 4.65
C ALA A 59 -16.49 7.10 3.65
N PRO A 60 -16.99 5.94 3.22
CA PRO A 60 -18.17 5.89 2.38
C PRO A 60 -19.43 6.22 3.19
N ALA A 61 -20.32 7.01 2.60
CA ALA A 61 -21.70 7.19 3.05
C ALA A 61 -22.61 6.32 2.19
N LEU A 62 -22.82 5.08 2.60
CA LEU A 62 -23.68 4.11 1.91
C LEU A 62 -24.77 3.60 2.84
N LEU A 63 -25.86 3.13 2.24
CA LEU A 63 -26.83 2.33 2.97
C LEU A 63 -26.23 0.95 3.29
N PRO A 64 -26.51 0.38 4.47
CA PRO A 64 -26.03 -0.94 4.81
C PRO A 64 -26.67 -1.98 3.90
N LEU A 65 -25.85 -2.84 3.33
CA LEU A 65 -26.31 -4.00 2.57
C LEU A 65 -26.84 -5.08 3.52
N PRO A 66 -27.75 -5.96 3.06
CA PRO A 66 -28.10 -7.17 3.81
C PRO A 66 -26.86 -8.03 4.07
N LEU A 67 -26.78 -8.60 5.26
CA LEU A 67 -25.71 -9.51 5.67
C LEU A 67 -25.68 -10.74 4.76
N ASP A 68 -24.50 -11.14 4.31
CA ASP A 68 -24.28 -12.33 3.48
C ASP A 68 -23.40 -13.34 4.23
N PRO A 69 -23.95 -14.47 4.72
CA PRO A 69 -23.17 -15.49 5.43
C PRO A 69 -22.17 -16.23 4.53
N HIS A 70 -22.25 -16.03 3.22
CA HIS A 70 -21.38 -16.66 2.22
C HIS A 70 -20.37 -15.69 1.60
N LEU A 71 -20.14 -14.53 2.20
CA LEU A 71 -19.14 -13.59 1.69
C LEU A 71 -17.70 -14.10 1.82
N SER A 72 -16.81 -13.51 1.05
CA SER A 72 -15.38 -13.78 1.18
C SER A 72 -14.85 -13.33 2.54
N PRO A 73 -14.00 -14.12 3.21
CA PRO A 73 -13.31 -13.68 4.43
C PRO A 73 -12.54 -12.36 4.24
N ARG A 74 -12.15 -12.02 3.01
CA ARG A 74 -11.48 -10.76 2.67
C ARG A 74 -12.37 -9.52 2.82
N SER A 75 -13.68 -9.68 2.68
CA SER A 75 -14.67 -8.60 2.74
C SER A 75 -15.49 -8.65 4.03
N ALA A 76 -15.34 -9.70 4.86
CA ALA A 76 -16.10 -9.91 6.09
C ALA A 76 -16.04 -8.74 7.07
N ALA A 77 -14.87 -8.10 7.20
CA ALA A 77 -14.70 -6.95 8.10
C ALA A 77 -15.52 -5.74 7.67
N GLU A 78 -15.85 -5.62 6.38
CA GLU A 78 -16.59 -4.48 5.86
C GLU A 78 -18.09 -4.60 6.10
N GLU A 79 -18.64 -5.82 6.15
CA GLU A 79 -20.06 -6.03 6.46
C GLU A 79 -20.44 -5.62 7.89
N ILE A 80 -19.50 -5.73 8.83
CA ILE A 80 -19.73 -5.33 10.23
C ILE A 80 -19.39 -3.85 10.47
N GLY A 81 -18.73 -3.19 9.51
CA GLY A 81 -18.26 -1.82 9.61
C GLY A 81 -19.28 -0.82 9.08
N TYR A 82 -20.04 -0.17 9.96
CA TYR A 82 -20.94 0.92 9.53
C TYR A 82 -20.14 2.18 9.19
N THR A 83 -20.14 2.59 7.92
CA THR A 83 -19.56 3.83 7.35
C THR A 83 -18.06 4.06 7.56
N PHE A 84 -17.39 3.32 8.44
CA PHE A 84 -15.98 3.47 8.82
C PHE A 84 -15.57 4.85 9.38
N LEU A 85 -16.49 5.82 9.46
CA LEU A 85 -16.23 7.19 9.91
C LEU A 85 -15.61 7.24 11.33
N PRO A 86 -16.06 6.46 12.32
CA PRO A 86 -15.40 6.44 13.64
C PRO A 86 -13.93 6.06 13.55
N CYS A 87 -13.58 5.07 12.72
CA CYS A 87 -12.20 4.64 12.50
C CYS A 87 -11.38 5.72 11.80
N VAL A 88 -11.97 6.42 10.82
CA VAL A 88 -11.35 7.56 10.14
C VAL A 88 -11.01 8.68 11.12
N LEU A 89 -11.97 9.08 11.97
CA LEU A 89 -11.75 10.14 12.95
C LEU A 89 -10.71 9.74 14.00
N ALA A 90 -10.78 8.51 14.51
CA ALA A 90 -9.81 7.99 15.47
C ALA A 90 -8.39 7.93 14.86
N GLY A 91 -8.27 7.45 13.61
CA GLY A 91 -6.99 7.37 12.89
C GLY A 91 -6.39 8.75 12.62
N LEU A 92 -7.20 9.69 12.12
CA LEU A 92 -6.75 11.05 11.80
C LEU A 92 -6.31 11.84 13.04
N SER A 93 -6.92 11.61 14.21
CA SER A 93 -6.51 12.25 15.46
C SER A 93 -5.05 11.96 15.87
N ARG A 94 -4.46 10.90 15.28
CA ARG A 94 -3.10 10.44 15.55
C ARG A 94 -2.27 10.28 14.27
N ALA A 95 -2.75 10.80 13.14
CA ALA A 95 -2.07 10.62 11.86
C ALA A 95 -0.73 11.37 11.85
N PRO A 96 0.34 10.76 11.31
CA PRO A 96 1.61 11.46 11.15
C PRO A 96 1.45 12.66 10.20
N GLN A 97 2.09 13.77 10.54
CA GLN A 97 2.05 14.99 9.75
C GLN A 97 3.08 14.97 8.62
N TYR A 98 2.75 15.60 7.50
CA TYR A 98 3.71 15.77 6.40
C TYR A 98 4.69 16.88 6.73
N VAL A 99 5.98 16.59 6.60
CA VAL A 99 7.04 17.56 6.87
C VAL A 99 7.89 17.77 5.63
N GLN A 100 8.37 19.00 5.44
CA GLN A 100 9.21 19.36 4.29
C GLN A 100 10.69 19.43 4.63
N SER A 101 11.03 19.45 5.93
CA SER A 101 12.42 19.58 6.39
C SER A 101 12.71 18.65 7.56
N ARG A 102 13.89 18.04 7.52
CA ARG A 102 14.45 17.26 8.64
C ARG A 102 14.69 18.11 9.87
N LEU A 103 15.06 19.38 9.66
CA LEU A 103 15.45 20.28 10.73
C LEU A 103 14.27 20.57 11.67
N THR A 104 13.06 20.62 11.12
CA THR A 104 11.84 20.93 11.88
C THR A 104 11.18 19.70 12.50
N ALA A 105 11.58 18.50 12.09
CA ALA A 105 10.98 17.25 12.55
C ALA A 105 12.00 16.10 12.50
N PRO A 106 12.94 16.06 13.47
CA PRO A 106 14.05 15.10 13.47
C PRO A 106 13.58 13.64 13.57
N ASP A 107 12.43 13.40 14.22
CA ASP A 107 11.85 12.06 14.40
C ASP A 107 11.03 11.57 13.19
N SER A 108 11.03 12.31 12.08
CA SER A 108 10.30 11.93 10.86
C SER A 108 10.98 10.82 10.08
N ILE A 109 10.18 10.06 9.33
CA ILE A 109 10.67 9.02 8.42
C ILE A 109 10.96 9.62 7.05
N TRP A 110 12.16 9.34 6.53
CA TRP A 110 12.63 9.79 5.23
C TRP A 110 12.98 8.62 4.31
N ALA A 111 12.96 8.85 3.01
CA ALA A 111 13.26 7.82 2.00
C ALA A 111 14.61 7.13 2.21
N ASN A 112 15.64 7.83 2.70
CA ASN A 112 16.94 7.22 2.97
C ASN A 112 16.94 6.28 4.19
N GLN A 113 15.96 6.37 5.09
CA GLN A 113 15.77 5.49 6.26
C GLN A 113 14.93 4.25 5.94
N VAL A 114 14.36 4.15 4.74
CA VAL A 114 13.68 2.93 4.28
C VAL A 114 14.72 1.99 3.70
N ASP A 115 14.92 0.79 4.27
CA ASP A 115 15.93 -0.16 3.76
C ASP A 115 15.38 -1.15 2.74
N ALA A 116 14.10 -1.49 2.85
CA ALA A 116 13.45 -2.47 2.01
C ALA A 116 11.99 -2.09 1.71
N VAL A 117 11.49 -2.54 0.55
CA VAL A 117 10.10 -2.38 0.13
C VAL A 117 9.57 -3.74 -0.31
N VAL A 118 8.39 -4.12 0.20
CA VAL A 118 7.66 -5.32 -0.21
C VAL A 118 6.43 -4.88 -1.00
N VAL A 119 6.28 -5.39 -2.21
CA VAL A 119 5.20 -5.01 -3.12
C VAL A 119 4.65 -6.24 -3.85
N PRO A 120 3.34 -6.30 -4.17
CA PRO A 120 2.83 -7.29 -5.12
C PRO A 120 3.62 -7.20 -6.44
N GLU A 121 3.98 -8.34 -7.03
CA GLU A 121 4.78 -8.36 -8.26
C GLU A 121 4.14 -7.52 -9.37
N THR A 122 2.82 -7.57 -9.48
CA THR A 122 2.04 -6.85 -10.50
C THR A 122 1.75 -5.38 -10.17
N ALA A 123 2.28 -4.82 -9.08
CA ALA A 123 1.97 -3.47 -8.60
C ALA A 123 3.18 -2.53 -8.51
N CYS A 124 4.20 -2.74 -9.35
CA CYS A 124 5.44 -1.97 -9.29
C CYS A 124 5.34 -0.55 -9.89
N GLY A 125 4.21 -0.18 -10.51
CA GLY A 125 3.99 1.12 -11.13
C GLY A 125 3.65 2.28 -10.17
N GLY A 126 3.54 2.00 -8.87
CA GLY A 126 3.23 3.03 -7.87
C GLY A 126 4.35 4.06 -7.69
N SER A 127 3.99 5.31 -7.42
CA SER A 127 4.95 6.43 -7.26
C SER A 127 6.02 6.17 -6.20
N ALA A 128 5.67 5.47 -5.11
CA ALA A 128 6.63 5.07 -4.08
C ALA A 128 7.69 4.12 -4.64
N ILE A 129 7.29 3.10 -5.40
CA ILE A 129 8.22 2.13 -6.02
C ILE A 129 9.10 2.84 -7.05
N LEU A 130 8.51 3.67 -7.91
CA LEU A 130 9.26 4.45 -8.89
C LEU A 130 10.28 5.40 -8.24
N SER A 131 9.95 5.99 -7.09
CA SER A 131 10.87 6.84 -6.33
C SER A 131 12.07 6.07 -5.77
N PHE A 132 11.90 4.77 -5.52
CA PHE A 132 12.98 3.88 -5.06
C PHE A 132 13.68 3.11 -6.19
N ALA A 133 13.17 3.13 -7.41
CA ALA A 133 13.66 2.32 -8.54
C ALA A 133 15.19 2.39 -8.77
N ASN A 134 15.76 3.58 -8.58
CA ASN A 134 17.19 3.85 -8.80
C ASN A 134 17.99 3.98 -7.49
N SER A 135 17.44 3.48 -6.38
CA SER A 135 18.09 3.52 -5.07
C SER A 135 18.66 2.15 -4.69
N ALA A 136 19.66 2.12 -3.82
CA ALA A 136 20.29 0.90 -3.33
C ALA A 136 19.40 0.12 -2.32
N LYS A 137 18.08 0.19 -2.46
CA LYS A 137 17.11 -0.38 -1.52
C LYS A 137 16.73 -1.79 -1.94
N LEU A 138 16.49 -2.66 -0.96
CA LEU A 138 16.04 -4.01 -1.21
C LEU A 138 14.57 -4.00 -1.67
N MET A 139 14.31 -4.34 -2.93
CA MET A 139 12.95 -4.50 -3.44
C MET A 139 12.56 -5.97 -3.47
N ILE A 140 11.46 -6.33 -2.80
CA ILE A 140 10.93 -7.69 -2.74
C ILE A 140 9.58 -7.70 -3.43
N THR A 141 9.41 -8.57 -4.43
CA THR A 141 8.15 -8.73 -5.16
C THR A 141 7.47 -10.03 -4.80
N VAL A 142 6.17 -9.97 -4.50
CA VAL A 142 5.38 -11.14 -4.07
C VAL A 142 4.46 -11.60 -5.18
N ALA A 143 4.67 -12.81 -5.70
CA ALA A 143 3.96 -13.33 -6.88
C ALA A 143 2.52 -13.80 -6.59
N GLU A 144 2.22 -14.30 -5.39
CA GLU A 144 0.88 -14.82 -5.07
C GLU A 144 -0.19 -13.72 -4.91
N ASN A 145 0.22 -12.49 -4.63
CA ASN A 145 -0.71 -11.35 -4.57
C ASN A 145 -0.78 -10.66 -5.94
N ARG A 146 -1.86 -10.92 -6.67
CA ARG A 146 -2.10 -10.33 -7.99
C ARG A 146 -3.00 -9.11 -7.88
N THR A 147 -2.70 -8.11 -8.69
CA THR A 147 -3.40 -6.82 -8.71
C THR A 147 -3.82 -6.48 -10.13
N THR A 148 -4.77 -5.55 -10.27
CA THR A 148 -5.25 -5.05 -11.57
C THR A 148 -4.29 -4.05 -12.22
N MET A 149 -3.27 -3.56 -11.51
CA MET A 149 -2.29 -2.60 -12.05
C MET A 149 -1.42 -3.22 -13.16
N ALA A 150 -1.22 -4.54 -13.14
CA ALA A 150 -0.53 -5.31 -14.17
C ALA A 150 0.83 -4.72 -14.59
N THR A 151 1.57 -4.13 -13.64
CA THR A 151 2.88 -3.50 -13.87
C THR A 151 3.96 -4.29 -13.14
N PRO A 152 4.61 -5.28 -13.79
CA PRO A 152 5.68 -6.05 -13.20
C PRO A 152 7.03 -5.32 -13.24
N PRO A 153 8.04 -5.76 -12.46
CA PRO A 153 9.37 -5.12 -12.40
C PRO A 153 10.03 -4.90 -13.76
N GLU A 154 9.96 -5.91 -14.63
CA GLU A 154 10.57 -5.91 -15.96
C GLU A 154 9.97 -4.86 -16.89
N ALA A 155 8.68 -4.51 -16.71
CA ALA A 155 8.01 -3.50 -17.51
C ALA A 155 8.56 -2.08 -17.26
N ILE A 156 9.19 -1.87 -16.11
CA ILE A 156 9.76 -0.57 -15.69
C ILE A 156 11.27 -0.64 -15.40
N GLY A 157 11.91 -1.79 -15.67
CA GLY A 157 13.36 -1.96 -15.57
C GLY A 157 13.94 -1.95 -14.16
N ILE A 158 13.17 -2.30 -13.13
CA ILE A 158 13.66 -2.34 -11.74
C ILE A 158 14.13 -3.75 -11.36
N LYS A 159 15.21 -3.82 -10.57
CA LYS A 159 15.72 -5.09 -10.02
C LYS A 159 15.01 -5.40 -8.71
N THR A 160 14.53 -6.63 -8.57
CA THR A 160 13.85 -7.09 -7.35
C THR A 160 14.33 -8.48 -6.93
N VAL A 161 14.00 -8.86 -5.70
CA VAL A 161 14.06 -10.22 -5.20
C VAL A 161 12.64 -10.80 -5.28
N PRO A 162 12.33 -11.62 -6.30
CA PRO A 162 11.03 -12.24 -6.40
C PRO A 162 10.89 -13.38 -5.39
N VAL A 163 9.75 -13.40 -4.72
CA VAL A 163 9.32 -14.44 -3.79
C VAL A 163 7.90 -14.87 -4.13
N LYS A 164 7.53 -16.10 -3.76
CA LYS A 164 6.18 -16.60 -4.01
C LYS A 164 5.18 -15.97 -3.05
N SER A 165 5.54 -15.89 -1.77
CA SER A 165 4.61 -15.53 -0.69
C SER A 165 5.11 -14.42 0.23
N TYR A 166 4.19 -13.80 0.98
CA TYR A 166 4.57 -12.85 2.03
C TYR A 166 5.38 -13.49 3.15
N LEU A 167 5.17 -14.78 3.41
CA LEU A 167 5.98 -15.53 4.38
C LEU A 167 7.44 -15.64 3.91
N GLU A 168 7.66 -15.90 2.63
CA GLU A 168 9.00 -15.88 2.04
C GLU A 168 9.61 -14.48 2.05
N ALA A 169 8.81 -13.43 1.81
CA ALA A 169 9.26 -12.04 1.91
C ALA A 169 9.82 -11.74 3.33
N ILE A 170 9.17 -12.23 4.38
CA ILE A 170 9.66 -12.12 5.76
C ILE A 170 11.03 -12.81 5.90
N GLY A 171 11.22 -13.99 5.32
CA GLY A 171 12.53 -14.66 5.32
C GLY A 171 13.63 -13.84 4.66
N VAL A 172 13.33 -13.22 3.52
CA VAL A 172 14.26 -12.30 2.83
C VAL A 172 14.56 -11.08 3.71
N LEU A 173 13.56 -10.49 4.37
CA LEU A 173 13.78 -9.37 5.30
C LEU A 173 14.64 -9.76 6.50
N VAL A 174 14.44 -10.95 7.07
CA VAL A 174 15.24 -11.45 8.20
C VAL A 174 16.70 -11.64 7.78
N THR A 175 16.94 -12.30 6.65
CA THR A 175 18.31 -12.50 6.14
C THR A 175 19.00 -11.17 5.84
N TRP A 176 18.30 -10.23 5.20
CA TRP A 176 18.78 -8.87 4.96
C TRP A 176 19.17 -8.16 6.25
N ARG A 177 18.29 -8.18 7.27
CA ARG A 177 18.55 -7.57 8.58
C ARG A 177 19.77 -8.17 9.28
N GLN A 178 20.09 -9.43 9.03
CA GLN A 178 21.24 -10.12 9.62
C GLN A 178 22.50 -10.09 8.75
N GLY A 179 22.48 -9.39 7.60
CA GLY A 179 23.62 -9.37 6.66
C GLY A 179 23.87 -10.72 5.98
N VAL A 180 22.89 -11.62 5.99
CA VAL A 180 22.97 -12.93 5.35
C VAL A 180 22.49 -12.81 3.91
N ASN A 181 23.29 -13.29 2.97
CA ASN A 181 22.87 -13.38 1.57
C ASN A 181 21.80 -14.47 1.43
N HIS A 182 20.54 -14.08 1.15
CA HIS A 182 19.43 -15.01 0.95
C HIS A 182 19.67 -16.06 -0.16
N GLN A 183 20.52 -15.75 -1.16
CA GLN A 183 20.88 -16.73 -2.21
C GLN A 183 21.74 -17.87 -1.66
N ALA A 184 22.45 -17.67 -0.54
CA ALA A 184 23.25 -18.70 0.11
C ALA A 184 22.40 -19.80 0.77
N LEU A 185 21.10 -19.55 0.97
CA LEU A 185 20.15 -20.51 1.53
C LEU A 185 19.48 -21.37 0.46
N ARG A 186 19.86 -21.21 -0.81
CA ARG A 186 19.37 -22.03 -1.91
C ARG A 186 20.25 -23.28 -2.07
N PRO A 187 19.67 -24.42 -2.47
CA PRO A 187 20.44 -25.65 -2.69
C PRO A 187 21.49 -25.51 -3.80
N ASN A 188 21.25 -24.61 -4.77
CA ASN A 188 22.16 -24.31 -5.86
C ASN A 188 22.84 -22.97 -5.62
N LEU A 189 24.12 -23.00 -5.28
CA LEU A 189 24.95 -21.82 -5.10
C LEU A 189 25.61 -21.42 -6.43
N THR A 190 25.65 -20.11 -6.69
CA THR A 190 26.47 -19.59 -7.79
C THR A 190 27.94 -19.71 -7.44
N THR A 191 28.78 -20.06 -8.43
CA THR A 191 30.23 -20.09 -8.26
C THR A 191 30.76 -18.70 -7.92
N LEU A 192 31.73 -18.63 -7.01
CA LEU A 192 32.40 -17.37 -6.67
C LEU A 192 33.07 -16.81 -7.93
N ASN A 193 32.62 -15.65 -8.38
CA ASN A 193 33.31 -14.92 -9.43
C ASN A 193 34.53 -14.21 -8.83
N ARG A 194 35.67 -14.29 -9.53
CA ARG A 194 36.87 -13.53 -9.16
C ARG A 194 36.50 -12.05 -9.17
N LEU A 195 36.65 -11.37 -8.03
CA LEU A 195 36.58 -9.92 -7.99
C LEU A 195 37.66 -9.38 -8.93
N HIS A 196 37.25 -8.73 -10.03
CA HIS A 196 38.18 -7.94 -10.82
C HIS A 196 38.63 -6.78 -9.94
N THR A 197 39.85 -6.91 -9.42
CA THR A 197 40.55 -5.79 -8.81
C THR A 197 41.10 -4.92 -9.96
N PRO A 198 40.89 -3.60 -9.92
CA PRO A 198 41.45 -2.68 -10.92
C PRO A 198 42.98 -2.69 -10.91
#